data_AF-A0A2P2FYK1-F1
#
_entry.id   AF-A0A2P2FYK1-F1
#
_cell.length_a   1.000
_cell.length_b   1.000
_cell.length_c   1.000
_cell.angle_alpha   90.00
_cell.angle_beta   90.00
_cell.angle_gamma   90.00
#
_symmetry.space_group_name_H-M   'P 1'
#
loop_
_entity.id
_entity.type
_entity.pdbx_description
1 polymer ?
#
loop_
_entity_poly.entity_id
_entity_poly.type
_entity_poly.pdbx_seq_one_letter_code
_entity_poly.pdbx_strand_id
1 'polypeptide(L)'
;MFTGRIGELGAVEQIKGDVLRVRAPKSAGRVRDGGSACVNGVRLTVRPVDDALEAVLSAETRRRSTFDTLAAGDAVNVETPLQVGDPLDGHLVQGYVDAVGKVIRIDDEGGSRRVWLRPPERLLDRLLAKSPIALDGVSVTIAEVLRDRISVVLLPMTRSVTTLGGLKAGDRVNLELDLVGRLVEKAPPSAVGKALPQLPWAGHVDGRAGVEKVLRQLAAGGGVVVWDPETEGEGDVIFAGARLRPESFTFLLTKVCGFPAVPCAPEVLRRLEIAQMPGEGDRQGTAWSIPVDLAAGTGTGVSAAERAATVRKLADPDATAEDFLRPGHVFPLAARPGLLAERSGHTEATVALCTAAGLAPVGVCCEVMNPDGTMAGSADLEVAALRWGMPMVDLADLKAWL
;
A
#
# COMPACT_ATOMS: atom_id res chain seq x y z
N MET A 1 5.47 -0.13 24.35
CA MET A 1 5.12 0.15 22.94
C MET A 1 4.35 1.45 22.91
N PHE A 2 4.54 2.22 21.87
CA PHE A 2 3.97 3.54 21.66
C PHE A 2 3.40 3.61 20.23
N THR A 3 2.63 4.64 19.96
CA THR A 3 1.97 4.88 18.66
C THR A 3 2.49 6.10 17.92
N GLY A 4 3.26 6.93 18.63
CA GLY A 4 3.63 8.26 18.20
C GLY A 4 2.48 9.27 18.27
N ARG A 5 1.42 8.96 19.03
CA ARG A 5 0.36 9.89 19.36
C ARG A 5 0.70 10.61 20.67
N ILE A 6 1.02 11.88 20.56
CA ILE A 6 1.43 12.68 21.72
C ILE A 6 0.25 12.88 22.65
N GLY A 7 0.39 12.40 23.89
CA GLY A 7 -0.64 12.53 24.93
C GLY A 7 -0.60 13.88 25.64
N GLU A 8 0.58 14.50 25.69
CA GLU A 8 0.83 15.74 26.41
C GLU A 8 2.06 16.48 25.88
N LEU A 9 1.97 17.80 25.82
CA LEU A 9 3.15 18.66 25.72
C LEU A 9 3.67 18.92 27.14
N GLY A 10 4.82 18.34 27.44
CA GLY A 10 5.53 18.58 28.70
C GLY A 10 6.46 19.79 28.61
N ALA A 11 6.94 20.23 29.77
CA ALA A 11 7.96 21.26 29.88
C ALA A 11 9.16 20.73 30.66
N VAL A 12 10.38 20.91 30.14
CA VAL A 12 11.59 20.55 30.86
C VAL A 12 11.73 21.47 32.07
N GLU A 13 11.65 20.93 33.28
CA GLU A 13 11.91 21.70 34.51
C GLU A 13 13.41 21.78 34.78
N GLN A 14 14.11 20.67 34.53
CA GLN A 14 15.52 20.56 34.83
C GLN A 14 16.20 19.51 33.94
N ILE A 15 17.42 19.83 33.52
CA ILE A 15 18.38 18.85 33.04
C ILE A 15 19.72 19.12 33.75
N LYS A 16 20.07 18.30 34.74
CA LYS A 16 21.26 18.51 35.59
C LYS A 16 22.00 17.21 35.82
N GLY A 17 23.32 17.22 35.58
CA GLY A 17 24.10 15.98 35.60
C GLY A 17 23.51 15.05 34.56
N ASP A 18 23.08 13.85 34.94
CA ASP A 18 22.36 12.89 34.10
C ASP A 18 20.85 12.84 34.36
N VAL A 19 20.31 13.71 35.21
CA VAL A 19 18.88 13.72 35.55
C VAL A 19 18.12 14.67 34.63
N LEU A 20 17.03 14.17 34.03
CA LEU A 20 16.04 14.92 33.30
C LEU A 20 14.73 14.91 34.08
N ARG A 21 14.15 16.09 34.30
CA ARG A 21 12.83 16.26 34.91
C ARG A 21 11.93 17.03 33.95
N VAL A 22 10.79 16.45 33.61
CA VAL A 22 9.80 17.00 32.69
C VAL A 22 8.46 17.10 33.40
N ARG A 23 7.93 18.31 33.52
CA ARG A 23 6.57 18.55 33.99
C ARG A 23 5.58 18.03 32.94
N ALA A 24 4.78 17.04 33.31
CA ALA A 24 3.80 16.40 32.43
C ALA A 24 2.68 15.80 33.31
N PRO A 25 1.77 16.62 33.85
CA PRO A 25 0.81 16.18 34.86
C PRO A 25 -0.09 15.01 34.42
N LYS A 26 -0.55 15.01 33.16
CA LYS A 26 -1.42 13.93 32.65
C LYS A 26 -0.64 12.62 32.54
N SER A 27 0.62 12.70 32.13
CA SER A 27 1.50 11.56 31.94
C SER A 27 2.02 11.01 33.27
N ALA A 28 2.38 11.88 34.21
CA ALA A 28 2.80 11.52 35.56
C ALA A 28 1.72 10.71 36.30
N GLY A 29 0.45 11.09 36.16
CA GLY A 29 -0.68 10.35 36.74
C GLY A 29 -0.97 8.97 36.11
N ARG A 30 -0.34 8.64 34.98
CA ARG A 30 -0.56 7.37 34.23
C ARG A 30 0.60 6.40 34.34
N VAL A 31 1.76 6.85 34.81
CA VAL A 31 2.98 6.03 34.88
C VAL A 31 3.27 5.71 36.35
N ARG A 32 3.77 4.50 36.59
CA ARG A 32 4.20 4.05 37.93
C ARG A 32 5.71 4.25 38.09
N ASP A 33 6.20 4.21 39.31
CA ASP A 33 7.65 4.21 39.56
C ASP A 33 8.33 3.03 38.84
N GLY A 34 9.46 3.29 38.19
CA GLY A 34 10.14 2.36 37.29
C GLY A 34 9.40 2.09 35.96
N GLY A 35 8.32 2.82 35.68
CA GLY A 35 7.56 2.72 34.43
C GLY A 35 8.32 3.31 33.24
N SER A 36 7.71 3.25 32.05
CA SER A 36 8.28 3.87 30.85
C SER A 36 7.45 5.06 30.39
N ALA A 37 8.10 6.08 29.84
CA ALA A 37 7.48 7.15 29.06
C ALA A 37 8.40 7.53 27.89
N CYS A 38 7.81 8.04 26.81
CA CYS A 38 8.54 8.62 25.70
C CYS A 38 8.60 10.14 25.84
N VAL A 39 9.80 10.72 25.74
CA VAL A 39 10.04 12.16 25.69
C VAL A 39 10.76 12.49 24.39
N ASN A 40 10.13 13.25 23.50
CA ASN A 40 10.59 13.48 22.12
C ASN A 40 11.00 12.18 21.39
N GLY A 41 10.20 11.13 21.56
CA GLY A 41 10.47 9.81 20.95
C GLY A 41 11.59 9.02 21.61
N VAL A 42 12.16 9.48 22.73
CA VAL A 42 13.14 8.72 23.52
C VAL A 42 12.41 8.01 24.65
N ARG A 43 12.42 6.67 24.66
CA ARG A 43 11.90 5.87 25.76
C ARG A 43 12.83 6.01 26.97
N LEU A 44 12.27 6.42 28.09
CA LEU A 44 12.95 6.55 29.37
C LEU A 44 12.27 5.66 30.42
N THR A 45 13.07 5.11 31.32
CA THR A 45 12.56 4.63 32.61
C THR A 45 12.36 5.84 33.50
N VAL A 46 11.13 6.04 33.96
CA VAL A 46 10.73 7.25 34.67
C VAL A 46 10.22 6.91 36.07
N ARG A 47 10.43 7.86 36.98
CA ARG A 47 9.78 7.95 38.28
C ARG A 47 8.85 9.17 38.28
N PRO A 48 7.54 9.00 38.50
CA PRO A 48 6.67 10.15 38.70
C PRO A 48 6.99 10.81 40.04
N VAL A 49 7.16 12.12 40.05
CA VAL A 49 7.36 12.95 41.25
C VAL A 49 6.45 14.16 41.13
N ASP A 50 5.41 14.20 41.96
CA ASP A 50 4.32 15.19 41.88
C ASP A 50 3.66 15.19 40.48
N ASP A 51 3.75 16.30 39.75
CA ASP A 51 3.21 16.47 38.40
C ASP A 51 4.29 16.34 37.30
N ALA A 52 5.46 15.81 37.64
CA ALA A 52 6.59 15.63 36.74
C ALA A 52 7.02 14.16 36.60
N LEU A 53 7.69 13.87 35.50
CA LEU A 53 8.41 12.64 35.24
C LEU A 53 9.90 12.91 35.37
N GLU A 54 10.58 12.13 36.22
CA GLU A 54 12.02 12.18 36.40
C GLU A 54 12.68 10.93 35.83
N ALA A 55 13.77 11.11 35.07
CA ALA A 55 14.54 10.03 34.49
C ALA A 55 16.04 10.28 34.64
N VAL A 56 16.80 9.19 34.81
CA VAL A 56 18.26 9.21 34.67
C VAL A 56 18.61 8.84 33.24
N LEU A 57 19.34 9.72 32.56
CA LEU A 57 19.78 9.57 31.19
C LEU A 57 21.11 8.81 31.13
N SER A 58 21.18 7.79 30.30
CA SER A 58 22.47 7.17 29.98
C SER A 58 23.29 8.05 29.04
N ALA A 59 24.62 7.89 29.05
CA ALA A 59 25.50 8.56 28.09
C ALA A 59 25.14 8.20 26.63
N GLU A 60 24.73 6.95 26.37
CA GLU A 60 24.31 6.52 25.02
C GLU A 60 23.02 7.23 24.59
N THR A 61 22.03 7.34 25.49
CA THR A 61 20.77 8.07 25.22
C THR A 61 21.06 9.52 24.84
N ARG A 62 21.96 10.20 25.55
CA ARG A 62 22.37 11.57 25.24
C ARG A 62 23.06 11.69 23.90
N ARG A 63 23.99 10.79 23.60
CA ARG A 63 24.75 10.78 22.35
C ARG A 63 23.88 10.49 21.12
N ARG A 64 22.83 9.68 21.28
CA ARG A 64 22.00 9.19 20.16
C ARG A 64 20.75 10.02 19.90
N SER A 65 20.42 10.97 20.75
CA SER A 65 19.20 11.79 20.66
C SER A 65 19.51 13.28 20.53
N THR A 66 18.47 14.10 20.58
CA THR A 66 18.52 15.57 20.64
C THR A 66 18.67 16.13 22.06
N PHE A 67 18.78 15.26 23.08
CA PHE A 67 18.82 15.67 24.49
C PHE A 67 20.07 16.48 24.87
N ASP A 68 21.11 16.48 24.03
CA ASP A 68 22.28 17.34 24.18
C ASP A 68 21.97 18.84 24.05
N THR A 69 20.82 19.17 23.47
CA THR A 69 20.38 20.56 23.25
C THR A 69 19.21 21.00 24.11
N LEU A 70 18.64 20.10 24.93
CA LEU A 70 17.53 20.44 25.81
C LEU A 70 17.97 21.36 26.95
N ALA A 71 17.11 22.33 27.28
CA ALA A 71 17.26 23.26 28.38
C ALA A 71 15.97 23.35 29.21
N ALA A 72 16.09 23.89 30.43
CA ALA A 72 14.91 24.19 31.25
C ALA A 72 14.01 25.22 30.53
N GLY A 73 12.71 24.94 30.50
CA GLY A 73 11.70 25.72 29.79
C GLY A 73 11.33 25.16 28.42
N ASP A 74 12.13 24.25 27.85
CA ASP A 74 11.81 23.68 26.54
C ASP A 74 10.54 22.82 26.59
N ALA A 75 9.72 22.95 25.55
CA ALA A 75 8.58 22.08 25.33
C ALA A 75 9.02 20.73 24.76
N VAL A 76 8.40 19.64 25.22
CA VAL A 76 8.70 18.29 24.76
C VAL A 76 7.42 17.50 24.51
N ASN A 77 7.43 16.62 23.51
CA ASN A 77 6.36 15.67 23.26
C ASN A 77 6.45 14.54 24.29
N VAL A 78 5.38 14.29 25.03
CA VAL A 78 5.30 13.20 26.01
C VAL A 78 4.22 12.19 25.62
N GLU A 79 4.60 10.92 25.60
CA GLU A 79 3.70 9.79 25.34
C GLU A 79 3.90 8.70 26.40
N THR A 80 2.80 8.16 26.91
CA THR A 80 2.81 7.00 27.81
C THR A 80 2.60 5.71 27.02
N PRO A 81 3.07 4.55 27.50
CA PRO A 81 2.89 3.29 26.80
C PRO A 81 1.42 2.98 26.52
N LEU A 82 1.17 2.36 25.36
CA LEU A 82 -0.11 1.74 25.01
C LEU A 82 -0.57 0.78 26.11
N GLN A 83 -1.84 0.89 26.50
CA GLN A 83 -2.52 -0.06 27.37
C GLN A 83 -3.32 -1.07 26.55
N VAL A 84 -3.63 -2.22 27.17
CA VAL A 84 -4.49 -3.22 26.54
C VAL A 84 -5.88 -2.62 26.33
N GLY A 85 -6.34 -2.59 25.08
CA GLY A 85 -7.63 -2.02 24.69
C GLY A 85 -7.55 -0.58 24.17
N ASP A 86 -6.37 0.07 24.21
CA ASP A 86 -6.19 1.37 23.58
C ASP A 86 -6.30 1.28 22.05
N PRO A 87 -6.88 2.30 21.39
CA PRO A 87 -6.88 2.36 19.93
C PRO A 87 -5.46 2.50 19.38
N LEU A 88 -5.14 1.73 18.34
CA LEU A 88 -3.92 1.89 17.57
C LEU A 88 -4.05 3.07 16.61
N ASP A 89 -3.73 4.27 17.09
CA ASP A 89 -3.86 5.52 16.34
C ASP A 89 -2.47 6.12 16.09
N GLY A 90 -1.91 5.85 14.91
CA GLY A 90 -0.51 6.14 14.56
C GLY A 90 0.18 4.92 13.95
N HIS A 91 1.43 4.65 14.33
CA HIS A 91 2.16 3.44 13.95
C HIS A 91 2.99 2.90 15.11
N LEU A 92 3.42 1.63 15.05
CA LEU A 92 4.09 1.00 16.18
C LEU A 92 5.53 1.49 16.31
N VAL A 93 5.82 2.15 17.44
CA VAL A 93 7.16 2.62 17.80
C VAL A 93 7.55 2.16 19.21
N GLN A 94 8.85 2.09 19.45
CA GLN A 94 9.44 1.62 20.71
C GLN A 94 10.00 2.76 21.55
N GLY A 95 10.18 3.94 20.97
CA GLY A 95 10.90 5.06 21.56
C GLY A 95 12.42 4.89 21.42
N TYR A 96 12.87 4.21 20.36
CA TYR A 96 14.28 4.02 20.05
C TYR A 96 14.67 4.94 18.89
N VAL A 97 15.53 5.91 19.20
CA VAL A 97 16.06 6.85 18.20
C VAL A 97 17.00 6.11 17.26
N ASP A 98 16.52 5.83 16.05
CA ASP A 98 17.32 5.19 15.01
C ASP A 98 18.36 6.16 14.46
N ALA A 99 18.04 7.46 14.39
CA ALA A 99 18.96 8.51 14.01
C ALA A 99 18.48 9.91 14.44
N VAL A 100 19.36 10.90 14.34
CA VAL A 100 18.99 12.32 14.44
C VAL A 100 19.04 12.94 13.06
N GLY A 101 17.92 13.49 12.60
CA GLY A 101 17.80 14.21 11.34
C GLY A 101 17.96 15.72 11.52
N LYS A 102 18.27 16.43 10.43
CA LYS A 102 18.33 17.89 10.41
C LYS A 102 17.22 18.47 9.54
N VAL A 103 16.47 19.44 10.05
CA VAL A 103 15.52 20.23 9.27
C VAL A 103 16.30 21.14 8.32
N ILE A 104 16.06 20.97 7.01
CA ILE A 104 16.74 21.73 5.95
C ILE A 104 15.90 22.94 5.54
N ARG A 105 14.59 22.74 5.40
CA ARG A 105 13.65 23.74 4.90
C ARG A 105 12.24 23.44 5.37
N ILE A 106 11.43 24.48 5.53
CA ILE A 106 10.00 24.37 5.81
C ILE A 106 9.25 25.24 4.81
N ASP A 107 8.24 24.66 4.17
CA ASP A 107 7.39 25.33 3.18
C ASP A 107 5.96 25.44 3.71
N ASP A 108 5.31 26.57 3.42
CA ASP A 108 3.89 26.74 3.68
C ASP A 108 3.09 26.20 2.49
N GLU A 109 2.09 25.36 2.76
CA GLU A 109 1.24 24.72 1.76
C GLU A 109 -0.24 24.96 2.08
N GLY A 110 -0.63 26.23 2.28
CA GLY A 110 -2.04 26.60 2.36
C GLY A 110 -2.77 25.99 3.57
N GLY A 111 -2.10 26.00 4.72
CA GLY A 111 -2.62 25.50 6.00
C GLY A 111 -1.80 24.35 6.59
N SER A 112 -1.21 23.51 5.75
CA SER A 112 -0.18 22.55 6.17
C SER A 112 1.22 23.15 6.05
N ARG A 113 2.21 22.48 6.64
CA ARG A 113 3.63 22.80 6.44
C ARG A 113 4.37 21.58 5.96
N ARG A 114 5.11 21.71 4.86
CA ARG A 114 6.05 20.67 4.44
C ARG A 114 7.38 20.89 5.13
N VAL A 115 7.88 19.87 5.80
CA VAL A 115 9.19 19.89 6.47
C VAL A 115 10.13 18.98 5.70
N TRP A 116 11.23 19.55 5.20
CA TRP A 116 12.31 18.83 4.55
C TRP A 116 13.38 18.46 5.56
N LEU A 117 13.70 17.18 5.63
CA LEU A 117 14.62 16.61 6.61
C LEU A 117 15.76 15.90 5.90
N ARG A 118 16.99 16.14 6.35
CA ARG A 118 18.15 15.35 5.99
C ARG A 118 18.44 14.33 7.08
N PRO A 119 18.06 13.06 6.91
CA PRO A 119 18.52 11.99 7.78
C PRO A 119 19.99 11.65 7.49
N PRO A 120 20.69 10.92 8.39
CA PRO A 120 21.98 10.32 8.06
C PRO A 120 21.85 9.31 6.91
N GLU A 121 22.87 9.20 6.08
CA GLU A 121 22.89 8.36 4.87
C GLU A 121 22.47 6.90 5.16
N ARG A 122 22.98 6.31 6.25
CA ARG A 122 22.60 4.96 6.70
C ARG A 122 21.11 4.71 6.96
N LEU A 123 20.33 5.78 7.15
CA LEU A 123 18.88 5.67 7.36
C LEU A 123 18.13 5.89 6.05
N LEU A 124 18.71 6.63 5.10
CA LEU A 124 18.03 7.06 3.87
C LEU A 124 17.56 5.86 3.03
N ASP A 125 18.41 4.84 2.88
CA ASP A 125 18.12 3.63 2.10
C ASP A 125 16.99 2.77 2.69
N ARG A 126 16.57 3.09 3.92
CA ARG A 126 15.53 2.37 4.68
C ARG A 126 14.20 3.12 4.69
N LEU A 127 14.15 4.33 4.13
CA LEU A 127 12.98 5.19 4.15
C LEU A 127 12.18 5.01 2.85
N LEU A 128 10.88 4.80 2.98
CA LEU A 128 9.98 4.62 1.85
C LEU A 128 8.99 5.77 1.76
N ALA A 129 8.72 6.23 0.54
CA ALA A 129 7.64 7.19 0.35
C ALA A 129 6.31 6.56 0.79
N LYS A 130 5.46 7.36 1.44
CA LYS A 130 4.16 6.97 2.00
C LYS A 130 4.22 5.98 3.17
N SER A 131 5.40 5.66 3.69
CA SER A 131 5.51 4.91 4.95
C SER A 131 5.42 5.84 6.17
N PRO A 132 5.04 5.31 7.34
CA PRO A 132 5.10 6.07 8.59
C PRO A 132 6.54 6.23 9.10
N ILE A 133 6.77 7.30 9.85
CA ILE A 133 8.01 7.62 10.59
C ILE A 133 7.65 8.43 11.84
N ALA A 134 8.39 8.26 12.93
CA ALA A 134 8.28 9.11 14.11
C ALA A 134 9.32 10.24 14.08
N LEU A 135 8.86 11.49 14.24
CA LEU A 135 9.69 12.69 14.40
C LEU A 135 9.50 13.25 15.82
N ASP A 136 10.55 13.21 16.64
CA ASP A 136 10.44 13.53 18.08
C ASP A 136 9.27 12.80 18.75
N GLY A 137 9.08 11.53 18.36
CA GLY A 137 8.00 10.68 18.83
C GLY A 137 6.64 10.96 18.18
N VAL A 138 6.50 11.93 17.28
CA VAL A 138 5.22 12.16 16.58
C VAL A 138 5.14 11.28 15.33
N SER A 139 4.11 10.45 15.26
CA SER A 139 3.81 9.65 14.08
C SER A 139 3.35 10.52 12.91
N VAL A 140 4.09 10.51 11.81
CA VAL A 140 3.78 11.20 10.56
C VAL A 140 4.06 10.30 9.35
N THR A 141 3.56 10.69 8.18
CA THR A 141 3.81 9.97 6.92
C THR A 141 4.88 10.67 6.10
N ILE A 142 5.83 9.89 5.58
CA ILE A 142 6.81 10.38 4.60
C ILE A 142 6.07 10.72 3.31
N ALA A 143 6.10 12.00 2.94
CA ALA A 143 5.46 12.46 1.72
C ALA A 143 6.29 12.05 0.49
N GLU A 144 7.60 12.29 0.54
CA GLU A 144 8.56 12.05 -0.55
C GLU A 144 9.93 11.63 0.00
N VAL A 145 10.64 10.81 -0.76
CA VAL A 145 12.04 10.45 -0.53
C VAL A 145 12.85 10.87 -1.74
N LEU A 146 13.90 11.66 -1.52
CA LEU A 146 14.87 12.10 -2.50
C LEU A 146 16.26 11.58 -2.13
N ARG A 147 17.23 11.76 -3.03
CA ARG A 147 18.60 11.23 -2.91
C ARG A 147 19.34 11.60 -1.61
N ASP A 148 19.03 12.73 -0.98
CA ASP A 148 19.72 13.18 0.25
C ASP A 148 18.77 13.65 1.35
N ARG A 149 17.45 13.51 1.16
CA ARG A 149 16.45 14.11 2.04
C ARG A 149 15.09 13.45 1.88
N ILE A 150 14.25 13.61 2.89
CA ILE A 150 12.82 13.28 2.86
C ILE A 150 11.99 14.53 3.07
N SER A 151 10.70 14.46 2.76
CA SER A 151 9.72 15.43 3.25
C SER A 151 8.59 14.75 4.02
N VAL A 152 8.06 15.47 5.00
CA VAL A 152 6.80 15.15 5.68
C VAL A 152 5.88 16.37 5.59
N VAL A 153 4.56 16.14 5.65
CA VAL A 153 3.57 17.22 5.68
C VAL A 153 2.90 17.24 7.04
N LEU A 154 3.03 18.37 7.74
CA LEU A 154 2.43 18.61 9.05
C LEU A 154 1.09 19.32 8.89
N LEU A 155 0.03 18.66 9.32
CA LEU A 155 -1.33 19.20 9.33
C LEU A 155 -1.51 20.22 10.47
N PRO A 156 -2.48 21.16 10.35
CA PRO A 156 -2.77 22.14 11.39
C PRO A 156 -2.93 21.56 12.79
N MET A 157 -3.68 20.45 12.91
CA MET A 157 -3.93 19.80 14.20
C MET A 157 -2.63 19.26 14.81
N THR A 158 -1.83 18.50 14.04
CA THR A 158 -0.54 17.98 14.49
C THR A 158 0.38 19.11 14.98
N ARG A 159 0.42 20.23 14.26
CA ARG A 159 1.23 21.40 14.62
C ARG A 159 0.78 22.06 15.93
N SER A 160 -0.52 22.07 16.20
CA SER A 160 -1.09 22.73 17.39
C SER A 160 -0.90 21.94 18.68
N VAL A 161 -0.73 20.62 18.59
CA VAL A 161 -0.67 19.71 19.75
C VAL A 161 0.69 19.03 19.93
N THR A 162 1.69 19.39 19.14
CA THR A 162 3.05 18.82 19.22
C THR A 162 4.11 19.90 19.09
N THR A 163 5.34 19.59 19.49
CA THR A 163 6.49 20.51 19.33
C THR A 163 6.84 20.78 17.86
N LEU A 164 6.37 19.92 16.94
CA LEU A 164 6.70 20.05 15.51
C LEU A 164 6.18 21.34 14.88
N GLY A 165 5.16 21.97 15.48
CA GLY A 165 4.65 23.27 15.03
C GLY A 165 5.68 24.40 15.12
N GLY A 166 6.66 24.26 16.02
CA GLY A 166 7.71 25.25 16.28
C GLY A 166 9.01 25.05 15.50
N LEU A 167 9.11 23.98 14.68
CA LEU A 167 10.34 23.67 13.95
C LEU A 167 10.79 24.79 13.03
N LYS A 168 12.11 24.92 12.88
CA LYS A 168 12.81 25.84 12.00
C LYS A 168 13.93 25.13 11.25
N ALA A 169 14.37 25.72 10.14
CA ALA A 169 15.55 25.25 9.44
C ALA A 169 16.78 25.29 10.36
N GLY A 170 17.53 24.20 10.40
CA GLY A 170 18.66 24.03 11.32
C GLY A 170 18.36 23.11 12.49
N ASP A 171 17.10 22.98 12.89
CA ASP A 171 16.70 22.16 14.04
C ASP A 171 17.04 20.68 13.82
N ARG A 172 17.30 19.99 14.94
CA ARG A 172 17.54 18.54 14.97
C ARG A 172 16.31 17.85 15.53
N VAL A 173 15.96 16.70 14.95
CA VAL A 173 14.81 15.89 15.37
C VAL A 173 15.23 14.43 15.52
N ASN A 174 14.69 13.75 16.53
CA ASN A 174 14.83 12.30 16.69
C ASN A 174 13.99 11.59 15.64
N LEU A 175 14.59 10.64 14.92
CA LEU A 175 13.93 9.83 13.91
C LEU A 175 13.81 8.39 14.42
N GLU A 176 12.61 7.84 14.32
CA GLU A 176 12.35 6.43 14.58
C GLU A 176 11.56 5.82 13.41
N LEU A 177 12.03 4.70 12.91
CA LEU A 177 11.37 3.90 11.89
C LEU A 177 10.26 3.06 12.50
N ASP A 178 9.27 2.79 11.68
CA ASP A 178 8.22 1.83 12.01
C ASP A 178 8.77 0.45 12.41
N LEU A 179 8.16 -0.15 13.43
CA LEU A 179 8.58 -1.44 13.94
C LEU A 179 8.43 -2.55 12.89
N VAL A 180 7.37 -2.55 12.09
CA VAL A 180 7.19 -3.55 11.03
C VAL A 180 8.29 -3.41 10.01
N GLY A 181 8.60 -2.19 9.57
CA GLY A 181 9.74 -1.91 8.70
C GLY A 181 11.08 -2.41 9.26
N ARG A 182 11.34 -2.19 10.55
CA ARG A 182 12.57 -2.69 11.22
C ARG A 182 12.64 -4.21 11.35
N LEU A 183 11.52 -4.86 11.62
CA LEU A 183 11.44 -6.32 11.70
C LEU A 183 11.64 -6.95 10.32
N VAL A 184 11.07 -6.34 9.29
CA VAL A 184 11.22 -6.74 7.89
C VAL A 184 12.68 -6.65 7.45
N GLU A 185 13.39 -5.57 7.76
CA GLU A 185 14.80 -5.42 7.38
C GLU A 185 15.75 -6.43 8.05
N LYS A 186 15.45 -6.82 9.30
CA LYS A 186 16.24 -7.82 10.03
C LYS A 186 15.85 -9.25 9.70
N ALA A 187 14.67 -9.44 9.09
CA ALA A 187 14.24 -10.74 8.65
C ALA A 187 15.03 -11.13 7.40
N PRO A 188 15.48 -12.40 7.28
CA PRO A 188 16.02 -12.87 6.01
C PRO A 188 14.98 -12.58 4.91
N PRO A 189 15.38 -12.27 3.66
CA PRO A 189 14.46 -12.00 2.57
C PRO A 189 13.34 -13.06 2.44
N SER A 190 13.67 -14.30 2.78
CA SER A 190 12.76 -15.44 2.84
C SER A 190 11.69 -15.38 3.95
N ALA A 191 11.92 -14.68 5.06
CA ALA A 191 10.94 -14.52 6.13
C ALA A 191 10.01 -13.33 5.89
N VAL A 192 10.52 -12.25 5.29
CA VAL A 192 9.69 -11.14 4.77
C VAL A 192 8.77 -11.63 3.66
N GLY A 193 9.33 -12.38 2.70
CA GLY A 193 8.57 -13.03 1.64
C GLY A 193 7.54 -14.04 2.15
N LYS A 194 7.70 -14.60 3.36
CA LYS A 194 6.69 -15.48 4.01
C LYS A 194 5.65 -14.72 4.84
N ALA A 195 6.02 -13.56 5.41
CA ALA A 195 5.15 -12.78 6.29
C ALA A 195 4.26 -11.78 5.54
N LEU A 196 4.73 -11.24 4.40
CA LEU A 196 3.97 -10.32 3.58
C LEU A 196 2.71 -10.95 2.93
N PRO A 197 2.74 -12.21 2.44
CA PRO A 197 1.53 -12.92 1.96
C PRO A 197 0.50 -13.18 3.06
N GLN A 198 0.94 -13.20 4.31
CA GLN A 198 0.07 -13.31 5.49
C GLN A 198 -0.57 -11.97 5.87
N LEU A 199 -0.18 -10.86 5.23
CA LEU A 199 -0.88 -9.59 5.38
C LEU A 199 -2.23 -9.67 4.66
N PRO A 200 -3.33 -9.23 5.29
CA PRO A 200 -4.69 -9.55 4.85
C PRO A 200 -5.12 -8.90 3.52
N TRP A 201 -4.22 -8.24 2.78
CA TRP A 201 -4.53 -7.48 1.57
C TRP A 201 -3.60 -7.73 0.36
N ALA A 202 -2.49 -8.49 0.48
CA ALA A 202 -1.56 -8.74 -0.63
C ALA A 202 -0.91 -10.13 -0.58
N GLY A 203 -0.48 -10.65 -1.73
CA GLY A 203 0.28 -11.90 -1.85
C GLY A 203 -0.57 -13.14 -2.09
N HIS A 204 0.09 -14.31 -2.08
CA HIS A 204 -0.56 -15.60 -2.36
C HIS A 204 -1.60 -15.97 -1.30
N VAL A 205 -2.79 -16.33 -1.74
CA VAL A 205 -3.93 -16.73 -0.92
C VAL A 205 -4.51 -18.04 -1.44
N ASP A 206 -4.97 -18.89 -0.53
CA ASP A 206 -5.44 -20.23 -0.82
C ASP A 206 -6.81 -20.53 -0.21
N GLY A 207 -7.46 -21.56 -0.74
CA GLY A 207 -8.72 -22.08 -0.24
C GLY A 207 -9.89 -21.10 -0.29
N ARG A 208 -11.01 -21.49 0.31
CA ARG A 208 -12.27 -20.72 0.28
C ARG A 208 -12.13 -19.27 0.77
N ALA A 209 -11.39 -19.07 1.86
CA ALA A 209 -11.21 -17.73 2.43
C ALA A 209 -10.36 -16.83 1.51
N GLY A 210 -9.35 -17.39 0.84
CA GLY A 210 -8.56 -16.70 -0.18
C GLY A 210 -9.41 -16.30 -1.38
N VAL A 211 -10.23 -17.22 -1.90
CA VAL A 211 -11.17 -16.94 -2.99
C VAL A 211 -12.17 -15.84 -2.61
N GLU A 212 -12.79 -15.89 -1.42
CA GLU A 212 -13.68 -14.83 -0.94
C GLU A 212 -12.98 -13.44 -0.88
N LYS A 213 -11.69 -13.41 -0.53
CA LYS A 213 -10.89 -12.17 -0.51
C LYS A 213 -10.63 -11.64 -1.92
N VAL A 214 -10.29 -12.52 -2.89
CA VAL A 214 -10.14 -12.17 -4.31
C VAL A 214 -11.44 -11.56 -4.85
N LEU A 215 -12.59 -12.16 -4.54
CA LEU A 215 -13.90 -11.63 -4.96
C LEU A 215 -14.18 -10.24 -4.37
N ARG A 216 -13.89 -10.01 -3.09
CA ARG A 216 -14.06 -8.68 -2.45
C ARG A 216 -13.15 -7.62 -3.07
N GLN A 217 -11.90 -7.97 -3.38
CA GLN A 217 -10.94 -7.08 -4.04
C GLN A 217 -11.46 -6.66 -5.43
N LEU A 218 -11.93 -7.62 -6.23
CA LEU A 218 -12.53 -7.33 -7.54
C LEU A 218 -13.81 -6.48 -7.44
N ALA A 219 -14.70 -6.81 -6.50
CA ALA A 219 -15.92 -6.05 -6.23
C ALA A 219 -15.64 -4.56 -5.90
N ALA A 220 -14.53 -4.30 -5.18
CA ALA A 220 -14.05 -2.96 -4.86
C ALA A 220 -13.35 -2.24 -6.04
N GLY A 221 -13.20 -2.90 -7.20
CA GLY A 221 -12.48 -2.37 -8.37
C GLY A 221 -10.95 -2.44 -8.22
N GLY A 222 -10.45 -3.32 -7.36
CA GLY A 222 -9.04 -3.71 -7.29
C GLY A 222 -8.69 -4.77 -8.33
N GLY A 223 -7.39 -4.97 -8.55
CA GLY A 223 -6.86 -6.05 -9.39
C GLY A 223 -6.48 -7.27 -8.56
N VAL A 224 -6.45 -8.43 -9.20
CA VAL A 224 -6.04 -9.72 -8.61
C VAL A 224 -5.10 -10.45 -9.57
N VAL A 225 -4.21 -11.30 -9.06
CA VAL A 225 -3.33 -12.14 -9.87
C VAL A 225 -3.86 -13.56 -9.87
N VAL A 226 -3.99 -14.19 -11.03
CA VAL A 226 -4.36 -15.61 -11.16
C VAL A 226 -3.21 -16.37 -11.78
N TRP A 227 -2.73 -17.40 -11.10
CA TRP A 227 -1.62 -18.24 -11.52
C TRP A 227 -2.10 -19.57 -12.09
N ASP A 228 -1.65 -19.91 -13.29
CA ASP A 228 -1.83 -21.23 -13.89
C ASP A 228 -0.48 -21.95 -14.05
N PRO A 229 -0.12 -22.86 -13.11
CA PRO A 229 1.11 -23.63 -13.22
C PRO A 229 1.05 -24.78 -14.23
N GLU A 230 -0.15 -25.21 -14.67
CA GLU A 230 -0.32 -26.46 -15.40
C GLU A 230 -0.37 -26.26 -16.92
N THR A 231 -1.13 -25.27 -17.40
CA THR A 231 -1.38 -25.12 -18.84
C THR A 231 -0.37 -24.20 -19.50
N GLU A 232 -0.24 -22.98 -18.97
CA GLU A 232 0.55 -21.91 -19.57
C GLU A 232 1.85 -21.64 -18.80
N GLY A 233 1.87 -21.90 -17.48
CA GLY A 233 3.00 -21.50 -16.65
C GLY A 233 3.10 -19.98 -16.53
N GLU A 234 1.96 -19.30 -16.60
CA GLU A 234 1.81 -17.85 -16.65
C GLU A 234 0.80 -17.35 -15.61
N GLY A 235 0.93 -16.08 -15.24
CA GLY A 235 0.02 -15.41 -14.33
C GLY A 235 -0.57 -14.14 -14.95
N ASP A 236 -1.88 -13.97 -14.81
CA ASP A 236 -2.59 -12.81 -15.34
C ASP A 236 -3.02 -11.88 -14.21
N VAL A 237 -2.90 -10.58 -14.47
CA VAL A 237 -3.62 -9.58 -13.68
C VAL A 237 -5.02 -9.41 -14.24
N ILE A 238 -6.01 -9.63 -13.37
CA ILE A 238 -7.43 -9.51 -13.71
C ILE A 238 -8.06 -8.29 -13.05
N PHE A 239 -8.85 -7.55 -13.83
CA PHE A 239 -9.76 -6.51 -13.35
C PHE A 239 -11.18 -6.76 -13.86
N ALA A 240 -12.19 -6.43 -13.05
CA ALA A 240 -13.57 -6.47 -13.50
C ALA A 240 -13.89 -5.30 -14.45
N GLY A 241 -14.49 -5.62 -15.61
CA GLY A 241 -14.72 -4.66 -16.70
C GLY A 241 -15.63 -3.51 -16.27
N ALA A 242 -16.71 -3.81 -15.54
CA ALA A 242 -17.66 -2.81 -15.02
C ALA A 242 -17.04 -1.79 -14.06
N ARG A 243 -15.88 -2.09 -13.47
CA ARG A 243 -15.16 -1.23 -12.50
C ARG A 243 -13.81 -0.75 -13.01
N LEU A 244 -13.46 -1.06 -14.26
CA LEU A 244 -12.14 -0.77 -14.79
C LEU A 244 -11.92 0.73 -14.92
N ARG A 245 -10.83 1.25 -14.34
CA ARG A 245 -10.45 2.67 -14.40
C ARG A 245 -9.33 2.91 -15.43
N PRO A 246 -9.20 4.13 -15.99
CA PRO A 246 -8.07 4.48 -16.87
C PRO A 246 -6.69 4.20 -16.26
N GLU A 247 -6.54 4.40 -14.95
CA GLU A 247 -5.30 4.14 -14.21
C GLU A 247 -5.01 2.64 -14.13
N SER A 248 -6.04 1.81 -13.97
CA SER A 248 -5.91 0.34 -14.00
C SER A 248 -5.44 -0.13 -15.38
N PHE A 249 -5.96 0.44 -16.46
CA PHE A 249 -5.52 0.09 -17.81
C PHE A 249 -4.09 0.59 -18.07
N THR A 250 -3.74 1.80 -17.62
CA THR A 250 -2.35 2.30 -17.67
C THR A 250 -1.40 1.35 -16.93
N PHE A 251 -1.83 0.83 -15.78
CA PHE A 251 -1.07 -0.15 -15.02
C PHE A 251 -0.83 -1.45 -15.81
N LEU A 252 -1.86 -1.99 -16.47
CA LEU A 252 -1.70 -3.16 -17.35
C LEU A 252 -0.62 -2.91 -18.42
N LEU A 253 -0.63 -1.74 -19.05
CA LEU A 253 0.31 -1.42 -20.14
C LEU A 253 1.75 -1.13 -19.70
N THR A 254 1.93 -0.67 -18.46
CA THR A 254 3.23 -0.11 -18.02
C THR A 254 3.90 -0.90 -16.90
N LYS A 255 3.18 -1.86 -16.29
CA LYS A 255 3.65 -2.68 -15.18
C LYS A 255 3.44 -4.17 -15.41
N VAL A 256 2.31 -4.55 -16.00
CA VAL A 256 2.01 -5.95 -16.35
C VAL A 256 2.66 -6.31 -17.69
N CYS A 257 2.58 -5.39 -18.66
CA CYS A 257 3.32 -5.40 -19.93
C CYS A 257 2.98 -6.54 -20.90
N GLY A 258 2.03 -7.44 -20.58
CA GLY A 258 1.48 -8.42 -21.52
C GLY A 258 0.44 -7.83 -22.48
N PHE A 259 -0.45 -8.68 -22.97
CA PHE A 259 -1.48 -8.32 -23.94
C PHE A 259 -2.86 -8.22 -23.25
N PRO A 260 -3.43 -7.02 -23.04
CA PRO A 260 -4.72 -6.90 -22.38
C PRO A 260 -5.86 -7.46 -23.25
N ALA A 261 -6.35 -8.63 -22.88
CA ALA A 261 -7.51 -9.27 -23.49
C ALA A 261 -8.76 -9.10 -22.62
N VAL A 262 -9.95 -9.23 -23.20
CA VAL A 262 -11.21 -8.92 -22.52
C VAL A 262 -12.15 -10.12 -22.50
N PRO A 263 -11.97 -11.06 -21.56
CA PRO A 263 -12.89 -12.17 -21.36
C PRO A 263 -14.32 -11.71 -21.12
N CYS A 264 -15.24 -12.26 -21.92
CA CYS A 264 -16.67 -11.99 -21.89
C CYS A 264 -17.43 -13.32 -21.85
N ALA A 265 -18.54 -13.35 -21.12
CA ALA A 265 -19.48 -14.45 -21.28
C ALA A 265 -20.09 -14.46 -22.70
N PRO A 266 -20.34 -15.64 -23.31
CA PRO A 266 -20.83 -15.76 -24.68
C PRO A 266 -22.11 -14.99 -24.98
N GLU A 267 -23.02 -14.86 -24.01
CA GLU A 267 -24.25 -14.09 -24.14
C GLU A 267 -24.01 -12.59 -24.31
N VAL A 268 -22.95 -12.04 -23.71
CA VAL A 268 -22.57 -10.64 -23.90
C VAL A 268 -22.14 -10.41 -25.35
N LEU A 269 -21.25 -11.27 -25.87
CA LEU A 269 -20.77 -11.16 -27.25
C LEU A 269 -21.89 -11.38 -28.27
N ARG A 270 -22.79 -12.35 -28.02
CA ARG A 270 -23.98 -12.58 -28.87
C ARG A 270 -24.92 -11.38 -28.88
N ARG A 271 -25.23 -10.81 -27.70
CA ARG A 271 -26.10 -9.62 -27.59
C ARG A 271 -25.52 -8.42 -28.33
N LEU A 272 -24.20 -8.25 -28.26
CA LEU A 272 -23.49 -7.13 -28.89
C LEU A 272 -23.08 -7.42 -30.35
N GLU A 273 -23.48 -8.58 -30.89
CA GLU A 273 -23.15 -9.01 -32.26
C GLU A 273 -21.64 -8.94 -32.56
N ILE A 274 -20.81 -9.30 -31.56
CA ILE A 274 -19.36 -9.37 -31.71
C ILE A 274 -19.01 -10.82 -32.08
N ALA A 275 -18.78 -11.05 -33.37
CA ALA A 275 -18.45 -12.38 -33.89
C ALA A 275 -17.04 -12.83 -33.48
N GLN A 276 -16.84 -14.15 -33.45
CA GLN A 276 -15.52 -14.75 -33.29
C GLN A 276 -14.62 -14.37 -34.47
N MET A 277 -13.34 -14.14 -34.22
CA MET A 277 -12.34 -13.92 -35.26
C MET A 277 -12.13 -15.23 -36.04
N PRO A 278 -12.13 -15.22 -37.37
CA PRO A 278 -11.89 -16.41 -38.17
C PRO A 278 -10.43 -16.88 -38.05
N GLY A 279 -10.24 -18.19 -37.87
CA GLY A 279 -8.92 -18.83 -37.78
C GLY A 279 -8.97 -20.17 -37.05
N GLU A 280 -8.00 -21.05 -37.34
CA GLU A 280 -7.80 -22.34 -36.68
C GLU A 280 -6.33 -22.49 -36.26
N GLY A 281 -6.05 -23.38 -35.30
CA GLY A 281 -4.66 -23.76 -34.94
C GLY A 281 -4.03 -23.00 -33.78
N ASP A 282 -4.80 -22.20 -33.03
CA ASP A 282 -4.33 -21.67 -31.75
C ASP A 282 -4.04 -22.82 -30.76
N ARG A 283 -2.86 -22.80 -30.15
CA ARG A 283 -2.37 -23.91 -29.31
C ARG A 283 -3.21 -24.09 -28.04
N GLN A 284 -3.77 -23.00 -27.51
CA GLN A 284 -4.55 -22.98 -26.26
C GLN A 284 -6.06 -22.94 -26.49
N GLY A 285 -6.49 -22.90 -27.76
CA GLY A 285 -7.87 -22.77 -28.17
C GLY A 285 -8.51 -21.45 -27.74
N THR A 286 -7.71 -20.37 -27.62
CA THR A 286 -8.15 -19.06 -27.16
C THR A 286 -9.16 -18.45 -28.14
N ALA A 287 -10.37 -18.18 -27.65
CA ALA A 287 -11.52 -17.81 -28.48
C ALA A 287 -11.58 -16.30 -28.74
N TRP A 288 -10.65 -15.80 -29.55
CA TRP A 288 -10.59 -14.39 -29.96
C TRP A 288 -11.84 -13.95 -30.74
N SER A 289 -12.35 -12.76 -30.41
CA SER A 289 -13.43 -12.10 -31.13
C SER A 289 -12.93 -10.91 -31.92
N ILE A 290 -13.76 -10.40 -32.84
CA ILE A 290 -13.44 -9.18 -33.60
C ILE A 290 -13.14 -8.05 -32.60
N PRO A 291 -12.00 -7.34 -32.74
CA PRO A 291 -11.65 -6.27 -31.82
C PRO A 291 -12.59 -5.08 -32.01
N VAL A 292 -12.81 -4.33 -30.94
CA VAL A 292 -13.79 -3.25 -30.88
C VAL A 292 -13.22 -1.99 -30.25
N ASP A 293 -13.82 -0.85 -30.60
CA ASP A 293 -13.67 0.44 -29.92
C ASP A 293 -15.05 1.04 -29.63
N LEU A 294 -15.15 1.87 -28.60
CA LEU A 294 -16.37 2.60 -28.28
C LEU A 294 -16.69 3.64 -29.36
N ALA A 295 -17.86 3.53 -30.01
CA ALA A 295 -18.25 4.42 -31.11
C ALA A 295 -18.43 5.88 -30.70
N ALA A 296 -18.83 6.13 -29.45
CA ALA A 296 -18.94 7.48 -28.89
C ALA A 296 -17.59 8.12 -28.52
N GLY A 297 -16.47 7.41 -28.70
CA GLY A 297 -15.13 7.93 -28.42
C GLY A 297 -14.74 9.08 -29.35
N THR A 298 -13.94 10.02 -28.84
CA THR A 298 -13.49 11.19 -29.62
C THR A 298 -12.06 11.09 -30.13
N GLY A 299 -11.33 10.02 -29.77
CA GLY A 299 -9.93 9.81 -30.14
C GLY A 299 -9.76 8.63 -31.10
N THR A 300 -8.61 7.96 -31.00
CA THR A 300 -8.27 6.83 -31.89
C THR A 300 -8.60 5.47 -31.30
N GLY A 301 -9.11 5.41 -30.06
CA GLY A 301 -9.44 4.16 -29.36
C GLY A 301 -8.29 3.53 -28.57
N VAL A 302 -7.04 3.89 -28.84
CA VAL A 302 -5.84 3.20 -28.29
C VAL A 302 -5.48 3.59 -26.85
N SER A 303 -5.87 4.78 -26.41
CA SER A 303 -5.45 5.29 -25.10
C SER A 303 -5.99 4.42 -23.96
N ALA A 304 -5.32 4.43 -22.80
CA ALA A 304 -5.76 3.70 -21.62
C ALA A 304 -7.18 4.12 -21.18
N ALA A 305 -7.52 5.40 -21.31
CA ALA A 305 -8.84 5.92 -20.98
C ALA A 305 -9.92 5.42 -21.94
N GLU A 306 -9.64 5.41 -23.25
CA GLU A 306 -10.57 4.93 -24.28
C GLU A 306 -10.77 3.42 -24.18
N ARG A 307 -9.71 2.63 -24.06
CA ARG A 307 -9.84 1.17 -23.87
C ARG A 307 -10.58 0.82 -22.59
N ALA A 308 -10.34 1.54 -21.48
CA ALA A 308 -11.12 1.35 -20.27
C ALA A 308 -12.61 1.71 -20.46
N ALA A 309 -12.92 2.73 -21.26
CA ALA A 309 -14.29 3.10 -21.59
C ALA A 309 -14.99 2.05 -22.46
N THR A 310 -14.31 1.54 -23.49
CA THR A 310 -14.80 0.43 -24.34
C THR A 310 -15.10 -0.80 -23.49
N VAL A 311 -14.21 -1.19 -22.57
CA VAL A 311 -14.44 -2.34 -21.68
C VAL A 311 -15.61 -2.11 -20.73
N ARG A 312 -15.72 -0.91 -20.13
CA ARG A 312 -16.88 -0.60 -19.28
C ARG A 312 -18.19 -0.68 -20.07
N LYS A 313 -18.18 -0.26 -21.35
CA LYS A 313 -19.36 -0.38 -22.22
C LYS A 313 -19.65 -1.84 -22.60
N LEU A 314 -18.65 -2.69 -22.82
CA LEU A 314 -18.88 -4.14 -23.00
C LEU A 314 -19.59 -4.76 -21.77
N ALA A 315 -19.26 -4.28 -20.58
CA ALA A 315 -19.85 -4.71 -19.31
C ALA A 315 -21.22 -4.08 -18.99
N ASP A 316 -21.70 -3.13 -19.78
CA ASP A 316 -22.96 -2.41 -19.57
C ASP A 316 -24.15 -3.31 -19.99
N PRO A 317 -25.15 -3.55 -19.12
CA PRO A 317 -26.32 -4.34 -19.47
C PRO A 317 -27.18 -3.71 -20.58
N ASP A 318 -27.09 -2.41 -20.79
CA ASP A 318 -27.89 -1.66 -21.78
C ASP A 318 -27.11 -1.40 -23.09
N ALA A 319 -25.88 -1.91 -23.20
CA ALA A 319 -25.10 -1.78 -24.43
C ALA A 319 -25.70 -2.57 -25.59
N THR A 320 -25.57 -1.99 -26.78
CA THR A 320 -26.06 -2.51 -28.05
C THR A 320 -24.91 -2.69 -29.05
N ALA A 321 -25.16 -3.38 -30.16
CA ALA A 321 -24.16 -3.59 -31.19
C ALA A 321 -23.63 -2.27 -31.83
N GLU A 322 -24.46 -1.23 -31.87
CA GLU A 322 -24.15 0.10 -32.44
C GLU A 322 -23.18 0.92 -31.57
N ASP A 323 -23.06 0.59 -30.29
CA ASP A 323 -22.11 1.25 -29.38
C ASP A 323 -20.64 0.96 -29.72
N PHE A 324 -20.37 0.03 -30.65
CA PHE A 324 -19.04 -0.48 -30.95
C PHE A 324 -18.66 -0.34 -32.42
N LEU A 325 -17.46 0.17 -32.67
CA LEU A 325 -16.77 0.11 -33.96
C LEU A 325 -16.05 -1.24 -34.10
N ARG A 326 -15.89 -1.71 -35.34
CA ARG A 326 -15.21 -2.96 -35.70
C ARG A 326 -14.38 -2.73 -36.98
N PRO A 327 -13.05 -2.95 -37.00
CA PRO A 327 -12.20 -3.36 -35.88
C PRO A 327 -11.95 -2.21 -34.87
N GLY A 328 -11.22 -2.51 -33.79
CA GLY A 328 -10.77 -1.53 -32.79
C GLY A 328 -9.52 -2.01 -32.03
N HIS A 329 -9.30 -1.50 -30.81
CA HIS A 329 -8.09 -1.73 -30.01
C HIS A 329 -8.32 -2.54 -28.73
N VAL A 330 -9.57 -2.94 -28.44
CA VAL A 330 -9.93 -3.86 -27.37
C VAL A 330 -10.25 -5.22 -27.98
N PHE A 331 -9.68 -6.29 -27.44
CA PHE A 331 -9.79 -7.65 -27.98
C PHE A 331 -10.63 -8.55 -27.06
N PRO A 332 -11.93 -8.74 -27.34
CA PRO A 332 -12.76 -9.62 -26.54
C PRO A 332 -12.42 -11.10 -26.74
N LEU A 333 -12.53 -11.88 -25.67
CA LEU A 333 -12.41 -13.33 -25.66
C LEU A 333 -13.74 -13.95 -25.24
N ALA A 334 -14.18 -15.01 -25.90
CA ALA A 334 -15.36 -15.77 -25.50
C ALA A 334 -14.99 -16.84 -24.47
N ALA A 335 -15.46 -16.69 -23.23
CA ALA A 335 -15.34 -17.77 -22.25
C ALA A 335 -16.23 -18.96 -22.63
N ARG A 336 -15.85 -20.18 -22.23
CA ARG A 336 -16.73 -21.35 -22.37
C ARG A 336 -17.94 -21.23 -21.43
N PRO A 337 -19.16 -21.64 -21.85
CA PRO A 337 -20.36 -21.54 -21.01
C PRO A 337 -20.25 -22.23 -19.64
N GLY A 338 -19.53 -23.36 -19.55
CA GLY A 338 -19.28 -24.05 -18.29
C GLY A 338 -18.13 -23.46 -17.45
N LEU A 339 -17.51 -22.36 -17.89
CA LEU A 339 -16.42 -21.66 -17.19
C LEU A 339 -15.32 -22.65 -16.73
N LEU A 340 -14.85 -22.52 -15.48
CA LEU A 340 -13.78 -23.35 -14.91
C LEU A 340 -14.14 -24.84 -14.79
N ALA A 341 -15.42 -25.20 -14.86
CA ALA A 341 -15.84 -26.59 -14.91
C ALA A 341 -15.63 -27.21 -16.32
N GLU A 342 -15.61 -26.38 -17.37
CA GLU A 342 -15.41 -26.82 -18.76
C GLU A 342 -13.96 -26.61 -19.23
N ARG A 343 -13.35 -25.45 -18.92
CA ARG A 343 -11.97 -25.11 -19.29
C ARG A 343 -11.27 -24.37 -18.16
N SER A 344 -10.12 -24.90 -17.75
CA SER A 344 -9.21 -24.25 -16.81
C SER A 344 -8.30 -23.26 -17.57
N GLY A 345 -8.75 -22.03 -17.80
CA GLY A 345 -7.90 -20.98 -18.36
C GLY A 345 -8.26 -19.59 -17.83
N HIS A 346 -7.40 -18.59 -18.03
CA HIS A 346 -7.63 -17.23 -17.48
C HIS A 346 -8.85 -16.55 -18.07
N THR A 347 -9.27 -16.91 -19.29
CA THR A 347 -10.54 -16.45 -19.89
C THR A 347 -11.73 -16.86 -19.02
N GLU A 348 -11.86 -18.16 -18.72
CA GLU A 348 -12.94 -18.67 -17.87
C GLU A 348 -12.81 -18.19 -16.43
N ALA A 349 -11.58 -18.13 -15.89
CA ALA A 349 -11.32 -17.60 -14.55
C ALA A 349 -11.80 -16.16 -14.41
N THR A 350 -11.51 -15.30 -15.38
CA THR A 350 -11.92 -13.90 -15.39
C THR A 350 -13.43 -13.74 -15.33
N VAL A 351 -14.16 -14.49 -16.16
CA VAL A 351 -15.63 -14.42 -16.20
C VAL A 351 -16.25 -15.03 -14.94
N ALA A 352 -15.71 -16.14 -14.43
CA ALA A 352 -16.16 -16.77 -13.20
C ALA A 352 -15.97 -15.84 -11.98
N LEU A 353 -14.81 -15.21 -11.87
CA LEU A 353 -14.51 -14.24 -10.82
C LEU A 353 -15.43 -13.02 -10.87
N CYS A 354 -15.67 -12.44 -12.05
CA CYS A 354 -16.58 -11.31 -12.18
C CYS A 354 -18.01 -11.69 -11.76
N THR A 355 -18.49 -12.85 -12.21
CA THR A 355 -19.83 -13.37 -11.89
C THR A 355 -19.97 -13.63 -10.39
N ALA A 356 -19.01 -14.32 -9.78
CA ALA A 356 -19.02 -14.63 -8.35
C ALA A 356 -18.86 -13.40 -7.46
N ALA A 357 -18.22 -12.33 -7.96
CA ALA A 357 -18.15 -11.03 -7.29
C ALA A 357 -19.44 -10.20 -7.41
N GLY A 358 -20.48 -10.71 -8.09
CA GLY A 358 -21.74 -10.01 -8.32
C GLY A 358 -21.63 -8.87 -9.34
N LEU A 359 -20.68 -8.96 -10.27
CA LEU A 359 -20.44 -7.98 -11.32
C LEU A 359 -20.85 -8.54 -12.69
N ALA A 360 -20.95 -7.66 -13.69
CA ALA A 360 -21.18 -8.08 -15.07
C ALA A 360 -20.09 -9.07 -15.52
N PRO A 361 -20.42 -10.11 -16.31
CA PRO A 361 -19.51 -11.20 -16.66
C PRO A 361 -18.53 -10.81 -17.79
N VAL A 362 -17.85 -9.69 -17.60
CA VAL A 362 -16.86 -9.08 -18.48
C VAL A 362 -15.71 -8.58 -17.62
N GLY A 363 -14.49 -9.00 -17.96
CA GLY A 363 -13.27 -8.58 -17.28
C GLY A 363 -12.14 -8.30 -18.27
N VAL A 364 -10.99 -7.87 -17.74
CA VAL A 364 -9.75 -7.76 -18.49
C VAL A 364 -8.72 -8.65 -17.80
N CYS A 365 -8.02 -9.46 -18.58
CA CYS A 365 -6.86 -10.22 -18.14
C CYS A 365 -5.65 -9.80 -18.98
N CYS A 366 -4.46 -9.92 -18.40
CA CYS A 366 -3.22 -9.52 -19.05
C CYS A 366 -2.08 -10.26 -18.35
N GLU A 367 -1.30 -10.98 -19.15
CA GLU A 367 -0.21 -11.83 -18.71
C GLU A 367 0.95 -10.97 -18.18
N VAL A 368 1.56 -11.36 -17.06
CA VAL A 368 2.64 -10.60 -16.47
C VAL A 368 3.97 -10.93 -17.16
N MET A 369 4.63 -9.89 -17.67
CA MET A 369 5.92 -9.98 -18.34
C MET A 369 7.02 -9.32 -17.51
N ASN A 370 8.17 -9.99 -17.44
CA ASN A 370 9.40 -9.47 -16.84
C ASN A 370 9.98 -8.32 -17.68
N PRO A 371 10.82 -7.45 -17.10
CA PRO A 371 11.41 -6.32 -17.81
C PRO A 371 12.29 -6.70 -19.02
N ASP A 372 12.77 -7.95 -19.07
CA ASP A 372 13.55 -8.48 -20.20
C ASP A 372 12.67 -9.07 -21.32
N GLY A 373 11.35 -9.03 -21.16
CA GLY A 373 10.39 -9.54 -22.13
C GLY A 373 10.03 -11.03 -21.95
N THR A 374 10.58 -11.71 -20.94
CA THR A 374 10.18 -13.08 -20.60
C THR A 374 8.90 -13.11 -19.77
N MET A 375 8.18 -14.22 -19.76
CA MET A 375 6.99 -14.38 -18.91
C MET A 375 7.39 -14.54 -17.44
N ALA A 376 6.64 -13.89 -16.55
CA ALA A 376 6.89 -13.98 -15.11
C ALA A 376 6.49 -15.36 -14.58
N GLY A 377 7.44 -16.04 -13.93
CA GLY A 377 7.16 -17.30 -13.24
C GLY A 377 6.54 -17.08 -11.86
N SER A 378 6.17 -18.18 -11.17
CA SER A 378 5.55 -18.15 -9.83
C SER A 378 6.26 -17.22 -8.84
N ALA A 379 7.59 -17.27 -8.76
CA ALA A 379 8.36 -16.45 -7.82
C ALA A 379 8.32 -14.95 -8.18
N ASP A 380 8.36 -14.62 -9.47
CA ASP A 380 8.25 -13.24 -9.94
C ASP A 380 6.86 -12.68 -9.67
N LEU A 381 5.82 -13.50 -9.89
CA LEU A 381 4.43 -13.16 -9.64
C LEU A 381 4.14 -12.93 -8.17
N GLU A 382 4.69 -13.74 -7.26
CA GLU A 382 4.56 -13.52 -5.81
C GLU A 382 5.14 -12.15 -5.41
N VAL A 383 6.34 -11.82 -5.91
CA VAL A 383 6.98 -10.53 -5.65
C VAL A 383 6.16 -9.38 -6.24
N ALA A 384 5.64 -9.56 -7.46
CA ALA A 384 4.83 -8.56 -8.14
C ALA A 384 3.50 -8.31 -7.41
N ALA A 385 2.78 -9.37 -7.04
CA ALA A 385 1.52 -9.30 -6.30
C ALA A 385 1.69 -8.55 -4.97
N LEU A 386 2.77 -8.85 -4.23
CA LEU A 386 3.11 -8.13 -3.00
C LEU A 386 3.40 -6.65 -3.26
N ARG A 387 4.22 -6.35 -4.27
CA ARG A 387 4.57 -4.98 -4.65
C ARG A 387 3.35 -4.16 -5.07
N TRP A 388 2.38 -4.79 -5.72
CA TRP A 388 1.18 -4.13 -6.24
C TRP A 388 0.02 -4.12 -5.26
N GLY A 389 0.14 -4.80 -4.12
CA GLY A 389 -0.93 -4.92 -3.14
C GLY A 389 -2.12 -5.70 -3.68
N MET A 390 -1.87 -6.74 -4.48
CA MET A 390 -2.89 -7.59 -5.08
C MET A 390 -2.86 -9.00 -4.44
N PRO A 391 -4.02 -9.63 -4.18
CA PRO A 391 -4.04 -11.04 -3.85
C PRO A 391 -3.71 -11.85 -5.11
N MET A 392 -2.90 -12.90 -4.94
CA MET A 392 -2.57 -13.89 -5.95
C MET A 392 -3.24 -15.20 -5.57
N VAL A 393 -3.92 -15.86 -6.51
CA VAL A 393 -4.64 -17.12 -6.26
C VAL A 393 -4.38 -18.11 -7.38
N ASP A 394 -4.33 -19.39 -7.05
CA ASP A 394 -4.14 -20.44 -8.04
C ASP A 394 -5.44 -20.73 -8.78
N LEU A 395 -5.33 -21.00 -10.08
CA LEU A 395 -6.46 -21.38 -10.92
C LEU A 395 -7.19 -22.63 -10.37
N ALA A 396 -6.44 -23.55 -9.76
CA ALA A 396 -6.97 -24.75 -9.12
C ALA A 396 -7.90 -24.43 -7.93
N ASP A 397 -7.54 -23.42 -7.11
CA ASP A 397 -8.39 -22.95 -6.01
C ASP A 397 -9.66 -22.29 -6.55
N LEU A 398 -9.56 -21.48 -7.60
CA LEU A 398 -10.74 -20.90 -8.24
C LEU A 398 -11.70 -21.99 -8.74
N LYS A 399 -11.18 -23.04 -9.38
CA LYS A 399 -11.97 -24.17 -9.86
C LYS A 399 -12.62 -24.97 -8.73
N ALA A 400 -11.98 -25.03 -7.57
CA ALA A 400 -12.52 -25.78 -6.43
C ALA A 400 -13.65 -25.03 -5.70
N TRP A 401 -13.65 -23.69 -5.75
CA TRP A 401 -14.50 -22.85 -4.89
C TRP A 401 -15.48 -21.92 -5.64
N LEU A 402 -15.37 -21.81 -6.96
CA LEU A 402 -16.35 -21.17 -7.86
C LEU A 402 -17.08 -22.24 -8.67
#